data_AF-A0A382BS54-F1
#
_entry.id   AF-A0A382BS54-F1
#
_cell.length_a   1.000
_cell.length_b   1.000
_cell.length_c   1.000
_cell.angle_alpha   90.00
_cell.angle_beta   90.00
_cell.angle_gamma   90.00
#
_symmetry.space_group_name_H-M   'P 1'
#
loop_
_entity.id
_entity.type
_entity.pdbx_description
1 polymer ?
#
loop_
_entity_poly.entity_id
_entity_poly.type
_entity_poly.pdbx_seq_one_letter_code
_entity_poly.pdbx_strand_id
1 'polypeptide(L)'
;MRHKVINFPRKKLKEVEKPKKRFRCHLSTDKSYEIDVIFHKVHRYFVCSNKWNKSQYENVILGSSVELDKGKFEGTDFNLPSNTLLHDYSRIFLSGMGKTDSKLFIKFISQAQRFGFIKNYDLTTINIDFGVVFYENEMSREAGHMGWYNIIENDDHVTLVGTLFYKYNGLTEILKRFQEPMNCSVILTLIDKSDIAIKGYPWNKSSQSFFDNKLIFYFQ
;
A
#
# COMPACT_ATOMS: atom_id res chain seq x y z
N MET A 1 -16.95 -18.64 -63.93
CA MET A 1 -17.34 -18.49 -62.52
C MET A 1 -16.73 -17.20 -61.97
N ARG A 2 -17.54 -16.25 -61.49
CA ARG A 2 -17.06 -15.01 -60.86
C ARG A 2 -16.91 -15.26 -59.36
N HIS A 3 -15.69 -15.20 -58.83
CA HIS A 3 -15.46 -15.28 -57.38
C HIS A 3 -15.89 -13.98 -56.72
N LYS A 4 -16.80 -14.09 -55.76
CA LYS A 4 -17.29 -12.98 -54.94
C LYS A 4 -16.29 -12.78 -53.80
N VAL A 5 -15.44 -11.77 -53.88
CA VAL A 5 -14.55 -11.39 -52.77
C VAL A 5 -15.40 -10.70 -51.71
N ILE A 6 -15.58 -11.36 -50.56
CA ILE A 6 -16.22 -10.77 -49.39
C ILE A 6 -15.16 -9.94 -48.67
N ASN A 7 -15.20 -8.62 -48.84
CA ASN A 7 -14.44 -7.71 -47.99
C ASN A 7 -15.07 -7.73 -46.59
N PHE A 8 -14.43 -8.41 -45.65
CA PHE A 8 -14.78 -8.27 -44.24
C PHE A 8 -14.61 -6.79 -43.86
N PRO A 9 -15.60 -6.15 -43.22
CA PRO A 9 -15.42 -4.80 -42.71
C PRO A 9 -14.24 -4.83 -41.75
N ARG A 10 -13.24 -3.96 -41.97
CA ARG A 10 -12.16 -3.75 -41.01
C ARG A 10 -12.82 -3.56 -39.65
N LYS A 11 -12.57 -4.46 -38.69
CA LYS A 11 -12.88 -4.23 -37.28
C LYS A 11 -12.39 -2.81 -37.01
N LYS A 12 -13.29 -1.90 -36.65
CA LYS A 12 -12.89 -0.62 -36.08
C LYS A 12 -11.87 -0.97 -35.01
N LEU A 13 -10.62 -0.57 -35.20
CA LEU A 13 -9.64 -0.58 -34.11
C LEU A 13 -10.39 0.04 -32.95
N LYS A 14 -10.57 -0.73 -31.86
CA LYS A 14 -11.14 -0.20 -30.62
C LYS A 14 -10.47 1.14 -30.42
N GLU A 15 -11.26 2.19 -30.24
CA GLU A 15 -10.75 3.51 -29.89
C GLU A 15 -9.64 3.29 -28.89
N VAL A 16 -8.43 3.70 -29.26
CA VAL A 16 -7.26 3.60 -28.38
C VAL A 16 -7.71 4.23 -27.09
N GLU A 17 -7.83 3.41 -26.03
CA GLU A 17 -8.16 3.86 -24.69
C GLU A 17 -7.23 5.04 -24.44
N LYS A 18 -7.80 6.25 -24.33
CA LYS A 18 -7.00 7.45 -24.07
C LYS A 18 -6.09 7.13 -22.88
N PRO A 19 -4.78 7.39 -22.95
CA PRO A 19 -3.86 7.01 -21.89
C PRO A 19 -4.39 7.58 -20.58
N LYS A 20 -4.78 6.69 -19.66
CA LYS A 20 -5.22 7.07 -18.32
C LYS A 20 -4.09 7.87 -17.68
N LYS A 21 -4.45 8.99 -17.04
CA LYS A 21 -3.52 10.04 -16.57
C LYS A 21 -2.33 9.44 -15.80
N ARG A 22 -1.14 9.98 -16.09
CA ARG A 22 0.14 9.60 -15.45
C ARG A 22 0.08 9.80 -13.94
N PHE A 23 0.62 8.83 -13.20
CA PHE A 23 0.32 8.50 -11.81
C PHE A 23 1.01 9.31 -10.72
N ARG A 24 1.92 10.23 -11.06
CA ARG A 24 2.56 11.10 -10.10
C ARG A 24 2.71 12.47 -10.74
N CYS A 25 2.08 13.47 -10.14
CA CYS A 25 2.56 14.86 -10.01
C CYS A 25 1.51 15.97 -10.08
N HIS A 26 0.24 15.71 -10.38
CA HIS A 26 -0.75 16.82 -10.45
C HIS A 26 -2.13 16.43 -9.94
N LEU A 27 -2.22 15.89 -8.72
CA LEU A 27 -3.47 16.02 -8.00
C LEU A 27 -3.57 17.47 -7.56
N SER A 28 -4.66 18.14 -7.91
CA SER A 28 -4.97 19.46 -7.35
C SER A 28 -4.92 19.36 -5.82
N THR A 29 -4.39 20.39 -5.16
CA THR A 29 -4.29 20.51 -3.69
C THR A 29 -5.57 20.12 -2.96
N ASP A 30 -6.72 20.32 -3.60
CA ASP A 30 -8.04 20.01 -3.07
C ASP A 30 -8.35 18.50 -2.98
N LYS A 31 -7.47 17.63 -3.50
CA LYS A 31 -7.64 16.17 -3.53
C LYS A 31 -6.65 15.42 -2.65
N SER A 32 -5.80 16.13 -1.93
CA SER A 32 -4.82 15.54 -1.02
C SER A 32 -4.74 16.27 0.32
N TYR A 33 -4.48 15.52 1.39
CA TYR A 33 -4.23 16.06 2.72
C TYR A 33 -2.97 15.41 3.28
N GLU A 34 -2.02 16.23 3.70
CA GLU A 34 -0.75 15.78 4.24
C GLU A 34 -0.81 15.76 5.77
N ILE A 35 -0.31 14.68 6.37
CA ILE A 35 -0.25 14.49 7.82
C ILE A 35 1.18 14.14 8.19
N ASP A 36 1.77 14.92 9.09
CA ASP A 36 3.02 14.54 9.75
C ASP A 36 2.73 13.52 10.84
N VAL A 37 3.33 12.34 10.72
CA VAL A 37 3.05 11.19 11.60
C VAL A 37 4.31 10.75 12.33
N ILE A 38 4.13 10.47 13.62
CA ILE A 38 5.12 9.78 14.45
C ILE A 38 4.58 8.39 14.77
N PHE A 39 5.15 7.37 14.12
CA PHE A 39 4.94 5.97 14.44
C PHE A 39 5.83 5.59 15.62
N HIS A 40 5.24 5.67 16.81
CA HIS A 40 5.88 5.37 18.08
C HIS A 40 5.83 3.88 18.42
N LYS A 41 5.21 3.04 17.60
CA LYS A 41 5.22 1.58 17.72
C LYS A 41 5.44 0.96 16.35
N VAL A 42 6.46 0.12 16.23
CA VAL A 42 6.77 -0.63 15.00
C VAL A 42 6.96 -2.11 15.32
N HIS A 43 5.91 -2.90 15.09
CA HIS A 43 5.95 -4.35 15.31
C HIS A 43 6.29 -5.08 14.02
N ARG A 44 7.39 -5.84 14.04
CA ARG A 44 7.89 -6.55 12.86
C ARG A 44 7.62 -8.05 12.99
N TYR A 45 6.83 -8.59 12.07
CA TYR A 45 6.49 -10.00 11.99
C TYR A 45 7.03 -10.56 10.69
N PHE A 46 8.27 -11.04 10.74
CA PHE A 46 8.91 -11.63 9.59
C PHE A 46 8.78 -13.15 9.63
N VAL A 47 8.32 -13.68 8.50
CA VAL A 47 8.12 -15.10 8.25
C VAL A 47 9.10 -15.49 7.16
N CYS A 48 9.79 -16.61 7.35
CA CYS A 48 10.81 -17.09 6.41
C CYS A 48 10.35 -18.39 5.74
N SER A 49 10.74 -18.58 4.48
CA SER A 49 10.50 -19.82 3.72
C SER A 49 11.73 -20.27 2.95
N ASN A 50 11.74 -21.54 2.57
CA ASN A 50 12.85 -22.12 1.80
C ASN A 50 12.79 -21.65 0.33
N LYS A 51 13.92 -21.17 -0.20
CA LYS A 51 14.08 -20.72 -1.60
C LYS A 51 13.71 -21.77 -2.64
N TRP A 52 13.85 -23.04 -2.30
CA TRP A 52 13.71 -24.16 -3.22
C TRP A 52 12.24 -24.60 -3.39
N ASN A 53 11.32 -24.11 -2.54
CA ASN A 53 9.89 -24.46 -2.55
C ASN A 53 8.98 -23.31 -3.05
N LYS A 54 9.48 -22.43 -3.92
CA LYS A 54 8.67 -21.32 -4.49
C LYS A 54 7.42 -21.76 -5.26
N SER A 55 7.30 -23.03 -5.67
CA SER A 55 6.34 -23.48 -6.69
C SER A 55 5.02 -24.05 -6.18
N GLN A 56 4.82 -24.22 -4.87
CA GLN A 56 3.56 -24.72 -4.35
C GLN A 56 3.10 -23.80 -3.21
N TYR A 57 1.86 -23.34 -3.30
CA TYR A 57 1.16 -22.54 -2.28
C TYR A 57 1.08 -23.21 -0.89
N GLU A 58 1.71 -24.37 -0.72
CA GLU A 58 1.97 -25.07 0.54
C GLU A 58 3.26 -24.53 1.17
N ASN A 59 3.10 -23.35 1.74
CA ASN A 59 4.13 -22.63 2.48
C ASN A 59 4.62 -23.45 3.68
N VAL A 60 5.78 -24.10 3.57
CA VAL A 60 6.53 -24.53 4.75
C VAL A 60 7.03 -23.27 5.44
N ILE A 61 6.24 -22.75 6.37
CA ILE A 61 6.67 -21.71 7.30
C ILE A 61 7.75 -22.34 8.17
N LEU A 62 9.01 -21.93 7.98
CA LEU A 62 10.14 -22.47 8.74
C LEU A 62 10.17 -21.92 10.19
N GLY A 63 9.36 -20.90 10.48
CA GLY A 63 9.19 -20.30 11.78
C GLY A 63 8.95 -18.79 11.69
N SER A 64 8.43 -18.20 12.76
CA SER A 64 8.33 -16.75 12.97
C SER A 64 9.53 -16.24 13.77
N SER A 65 10.16 -15.15 13.34
CA SER A 65 11.29 -14.44 13.99
C SER A 65 12.65 -15.17 14.16
N VAL A 66 12.69 -16.48 14.40
CA VAL A 66 13.93 -17.21 14.76
C VAL A 66 14.98 -17.25 13.63
N GLU A 67 14.58 -17.11 12.36
CA GLU A 67 15.53 -17.13 11.23
C GLU A 67 16.15 -15.77 10.94
N LEU A 68 15.54 -14.65 11.36
CA LEU A 68 16.19 -13.34 11.26
C LEU A 68 17.34 -13.21 12.24
N ASP A 69 17.23 -13.79 13.43
CA ASP A 69 18.32 -13.79 14.41
C ASP A 69 19.56 -14.56 13.90
N LYS A 70 19.38 -15.43 12.90
CA LYS A 70 20.47 -16.13 12.21
C LYS A 70 21.04 -15.36 11.03
N GLY A 71 20.36 -14.30 10.58
CA GLY A 71 20.87 -13.43 9.54
C GLY A 71 22.11 -12.68 10.02
N LYS A 72 22.99 -12.33 9.08
CA LYS A 72 24.25 -11.64 9.39
C LYS A 72 24.39 -10.41 8.51
N PHE A 73 25.01 -9.39 9.09
CA PHE A 73 25.51 -8.28 8.29
C PHE A 73 26.80 -8.71 7.60
N GLU A 74 26.81 -8.67 6.27
CA GLU A 74 28.02 -8.75 5.45
C GLU A 74 28.30 -7.34 4.93
N GLY A 75 29.18 -6.61 5.62
CA GLY A 75 29.36 -5.19 5.38
C GLY A 75 28.12 -4.39 5.79
N THR A 76 27.53 -3.64 4.85
CA THR A 76 26.32 -2.84 5.09
C THR A 76 25.02 -3.59 4.88
N ASP A 77 25.09 -4.80 4.32
CA ASP A 77 23.93 -5.56 3.87
C ASP A 77 23.57 -6.68 4.84
N PHE A 78 22.29 -6.77 5.18
CA PHE A 78 21.74 -7.83 6.00
C PHE A 78 21.28 -8.98 5.11
N ASN A 79 21.92 -10.14 5.28
CA ASN A 79 21.67 -11.34 4.50
C ASN A 79 21.03 -12.44 5.37
N LEU A 80 19.93 -13.02 4.87
CA LEU A 80 19.39 -14.27 5.37
C LEU A 80 20.29 -15.45 4.97
N PRO A 81 20.22 -16.59 5.68
CA PRO A 81 20.86 -17.83 5.24
C PRO A 81 20.59 -18.16 3.76
N SER A 82 21.56 -18.78 3.09
CA SER A 82 21.57 -18.91 1.62
C SER A 82 20.35 -19.60 1.03
N ASN A 83 19.68 -20.47 1.78
CA ASN A 83 18.47 -21.21 1.42
C ASN A 83 17.16 -20.59 1.93
N THR A 84 17.19 -19.41 2.57
CA THR A 84 16.01 -18.75 3.17
C THR A 84 15.63 -17.47 2.43
N LEU A 85 14.34 -17.24 2.19
CA LEU A 85 13.80 -15.94 1.75
C LEU A 85 12.72 -15.43 2.70
N LEU A 86 12.38 -14.14 2.56
CA LEU A 86 11.24 -13.56 3.23
C LEU A 86 9.94 -14.05 2.59
N HIS A 87 9.04 -14.59 3.40
CA HIS A 87 7.75 -15.07 2.95
C HIS A 87 6.77 -13.91 2.70
N ASP A 88 5.85 -14.08 1.76
CA ASP A 88 4.79 -13.12 1.41
C ASP A 88 3.81 -12.80 2.55
N TYR A 89 3.89 -13.53 3.67
CA TYR A 89 3.13 -13.26 4.91
C TYR A 89 3.89 -12.40 5.91
N SER A 90 5.11 -11.99 5.60
CA SER A 90 5.84 -11.06 6.44
C SER A 90 5.16 -9.70 6.45
N ARG A 91 4.94 -9.14 7.63
CA ARG A 91 4.25 -7.87 7.83
C ARG A 91 5.03 -7.00 8.82
N ILE A 92 4.91 -5.69 8.65
CA ILE A 92 5.18 -4.74 9.72
C ILE A 92 3.86 -4.07 10.09
N PHE A 93 3.62 -3.86 11.38
CA PHE A 93 2.50 -3.07 11.86
C PHE A 93 3.05 -1.79 12.46
N LEU A 94 2.54 -0.67 11.95
CA LEU A 94 2.87 0.68 12.38
C LEU A 94 1.69 1.22 13.16
N SER A 95 1.93 1.71 14.38
CA SER A 95 0.93 2.43 15.16
C SER A 95 1.51 3.77 15.61
N GLY A 96 0.75 4.84 15.35
CA GLY A 96 1.25 6.20 15.42
C GLY A 96 0.17 7.23 15.65
N MET A 97 0.61 8.48 15.77
CA MET A 97 -0.27 9.63 15.84
C MET A 97 0.18 10.68 14.84
N GLY A 98 -0.79 11.24 14.12
CA GLY A 98 -0.60 12.37 13.23
C GLY A 98 -1.20 13.65 13.80
N LYS A 99 -0.56 14.79 13.54
CA LYS A 99 -1.14 16.12 13.85
C LYS A 99 -1.90 16.64 12.65
N THR A 100 -3.06 17.24 12.91
CA THR A 100 -3.99 17.69 11.88
C THR A 100 -4.64 19.01 12.29
N ASP A 101 -5.10 19.79 11.31
CA ASP A 101 -6.11 20.83 11.56
C ASP A 101 -7.49 20.16 11.51
N SER A 102 -8.16 20.05 12.67
CA SER A 102 -9.43 19.34 12.79
C SER A 102 -10.48 19.82 11.80
N LYS A 103 -10.61 21.13 11.55
CA LYS A 103 -11.64 21.66 10.65
C LYS A 103 -11.33 21.34 9.20
N LEU A 104 -10.08 21.52 8.79
CA LEU A 104 -9.64 21.20 7.43
C LEU A 104 -9.67 19.70 7.17
N PHE A 105 -9.29 18.88 8.15
CA PHE A 105 -9.30 17.44 8.04
C PHE A 105 -10.73 16.89 7.92
N ILE A 106 -11.65 17.33 8.78
CA ILE A 106 -13.08 16.98 8.67
C ILE A 106 -13.62 17.41 7.32
N LYS A 107 -13.33 18.64 6.88
CA LYS A 107 -13.76 19.14 5.56
C LYS A 107 -13.18 18.31 4.41
N PHE A 108 -11.95 17.84 4.52
CA PHE A 108 -11.30 17.00 3.50
C PHE A 108 -11.97 15.63 3.43
N ILE A 109 -12.13 14.96 4.57
CA ILE A 109 -12.73 13.62 4.62
C ILE A 109 -14.20 13.63 4.17
N SER A 110 -14.98 14.63 4.56
CA SER A 110 -16.38 14.76 4.13
C SER A 110 -16.56 14.98 2.62
N GLN A 111 -15.49 15.28 1.88
CA GLN A 111 -15.52 15.34 0.41
C GLN A 111 -15.40 13.96 -0.25
N ALA A 112 -14.90 12.94 0.47
CA ALA A 112 -15.02 11.55 0.03
C ALA A 112 -16.51 11.21 0.00
N GLN A 113 -17.08 11.03 -1.20
CA GLN A 113 -18.51 10.85 -1.36
C GLN A 113 -19.03 9.78 -0.40
N ARG A 114 -19.89 10.19 0.55
CA ARG A 114 -20.59 9.38 1.57
C ARG A 114 -19.91 9.19 2.93
N PHE A 115 -18.80 9.87 3.23
CA PHE A 115 -18.29 9.90 4.60
C PHE A 115 -18.91 11.08 5.38
N GLY A 116 -19.59 10.78 6.48
CA GLY A 116 -20.08 11.77 7.43
C GLY A 116 -19.85 11.27 8.84
N PHE A 117 -19.09 12.04 9.63
CA PHE A 117 -18.81 11.69 11.02
C PHE A 117 -20.10 11.60 11.84
N ILE A 118 -20.21 10.56 12.68
CA ILE A 118 -21.38 10.33 13.53
C ILE A 118 -21.43 11.36 14.67
N LYS A 119 -20.26 11.84 15.13
CA LYS A 119 -20.10 12.80 16.21
C LYS A 119 -19.20 13.96 15.80
N ASN A 120 -19.22 15.02 16.59
CA ASN A 120 -18.25 16.11 16.49
C ASN A 120 -16.97 15.72 17.25
N TYR A 121 -16.03 15.10 16.55
CA TYR A 121 -14.72 14.77 17.11
C TYR A 121 -13.77 15.97 17.06
N ASP A 122 -12.93 16.10 18.08
CA ASP A 122 -11.71 16.91 17.99
C ASP A 122 -10.64 16.06 17.29
N LEU A 123 -10.36 16.40 16.03
CA LEU A 123 -9.36 15.74 15.21
C LEU A 123 -8.13 16.64 15.04
N THR A 124 -7.66 17.26 16.12
CA THR A 124 -6.34 17.91 16.17
C THR A 124 -5.20 16.90 16.18
N THR A 125 -5.48 15.69 16.68
CA THR A 125 -4.63 14.50 16.57
C THR A 125 -5.45 13.33 16.06
N ILE A 126 -4.84 12.48 15.23
CA ILE A 126 -5.48 11.26 14.73
C ILE A 126 -4.58 10.05 14.95
N ASN A 127 -5.19 8.95 15.40
CA ASN A 127 -4.53 7.66 15.51
C ASN A 127 -4.38 7.04 14.12
N ILE A 128 -3.22 6.46 13.83
CA ILE A 128 -2.92 5.87 12.53
C ILE A 128 -2.32 4.47 12.72
N ASP A 129 -2.99 3.47 12.14
CA ASP A 129 -2.57 2.06 12.17
C ASP A 129 -2.44 1.48 10.77
N PHE A 130 -1.21 1.14 10.37
CA PHE A 130 -0.92 0.59 9.04
C PHE A 130 -0.24 -0.77 9.10
N GLY A 131 -0.77 -1.71 8.33
CA GLY A 131 -0.05 -2.92 7.94
C GLY A 131 0.86 -2.63 6.74
N VAL A 132 2.11 -3.04 6.78
CA VAL A 132 3.05 -2.92 5.67
C VAL A 132 3.23 -4.28 5.02
N VAL A 133 2.99 -4.32 3.70
CA VAL A 133 3.18 -5.48 2.84
C VAL A 133 4.31 -5.17 1.87
N PHE A 134 5.28 -6.08 1.80
CA PHE A 134 6.44 -5.91 0.94
C PHE A 134 6.21 -6.52 -0.43
N TYR A 135 6.81 -5.93 -1.46
CA TYR A 135 6.87 -6.54 -2.79
C TYR A 135 8.18 -6.21 -3.49
N GLU A 136 8.67 -7.17 -4.30
CA GLU A 136 9.93 -7.06 -5.03
C GLU A 136 9.78 -6.25 -6.34
N ASN A 137 10.93 -5.78 -6.84
CA ASN A 137 11.12 -4.71 -7.83
C ASN A 137 10.53 -4.96 -9.24
N GLU A 138 9.93 -6.13 -9.50
CA GLU A 138 9.37 -6.50 -10.81
C GLU A 138 8.05 -5.78 -11.15
N MET A 139 7.46 -5.07 -10.18
CA MET A 139 6.18 -4.37 -10.32
C MET A 139 6.37 -2.88 -10.66
N SER A 140 5.43 -2.32 -11.44
CA SER A 140 5.47 -0.96 -12.02
C SER A 140 6.09 0.11 -11.10
N ARG A 141 7.03 0.90 -11.63
CA ARG A 141 7.72 2.01 -10.95
C ARG A 141 6.77 3.10 -10.42
N GLU A 142 5.56 3.18 -10.98
CA GLU A 142 4.67 4.32 -10.80
C GLU A 142 3.85 4.28 -9.49
N ALA A 143 3.82 3.15 -8.78
CA ALA A 143 3.00 2.95 -7.58
C ALA A 143 3.84 2.56 -6.33
N GLY A 144 5.10 2.99 -6.26
CA GLY A 144 5.94 2.75 -5.07
C GLY A 144 5.39 3.44 -3.81
N HIS A 145 5.32 2.68 -2.70
CA HIS A 145 4.91 3.14 -1.35
C HIS A 145 3.50 3.75 -1.31
N MET A 146 2.58 3.07 -1.96
CA MET A 146 1.17 3.43 -1.98
C MET A 146 0.40 2.47 -1.07
N GLY A 147 -0.61 2.98 -0.39
CA GLY A 147 -1.50 2.16 0.41
C GLY A 147 -2.95 2.51 0.16
N TRP A 148 -3.82 1.69 0.72
CA TRP A 148 -5.22 2.08 0.92
C TRP A 148 -5.45 2.37 2.39
N TYR A 149 -6.36 3.30 2.66
CA TYR A 149 -6.83 3.60 3.99
C TYR A 149 -8.35 3.57 4.05
N ASN A 150 -8.83 3.41 5.27
CA ASN A 150 -10.19 3.63 5.69
C ASN A 150 -10.18 4.38 7.02
N ILE A 151 -11.33 4.93 7.39
CA ILE A 151 -11.54 5.65 8.64
C ILE A 151 -12.49 4.84 9.49
N ILE A 152 -12.09 4.59 10.73
CA ILE A 152 -12.90 3.92 11.74
C ILE A 152 -13.25 4.94 12.81
N GLU A 153 -14.54 5.06 13.10
CA GLU A 153 -15.05 5.80 14.25
C GLU A 153 -15.21 4.83 15.42
N ASN A 154 -14.53 5.13 16.52
CA ASN A 154 -14.77 4.51 17.82
C ASN A 154 -15.61 5.45 18.68
N ASP A 155 -16.01 5.00 19.87
CA ASP A 155 -16.90 5.79 20.73
C ASP A 155 -16.33 7.16 21.13
N ASP A 156 -15.01 7.24 21.28
CA ASP A 156 -14.26 8.38 21.80
C ASP A 156 -13.25 8.98 20.79
N HIS A 157 -12.86 8.26 19.76
CA HIS A 157 -11.84 8.71 18.81
C HIS A 157 -12.05 8.19 17.38
N VAL A 158 -11.27 8.75 16.46
CA VAL A 158 -11.22 8.32 15.06
C VAL A 158 -9.82 7.76 14.76
N THR A 159 -9.78 6.64 14.05
CA THR A 159 -8.53 6.00 13.63
C THR A 159 -8.48 5.87 12.12
N LEU A 160 -7.34 6.26 11.55
CA LEU A 160 -6.98 5.97 10.18
C LEU A 160 -6.34 4.58 10.12
N VAL A 161 -6.98 3.63 9.44
CA VAL A 161 -6.45 2.27 9.28
C VAL A 161 -6.13 1.97 7.83
N GLY A 162 -5.11 1.17 7.56
CA GLY A 162 -4.72 0.94 6.18
C GLY A 162 -3.71 -0.16 5.96
N THR A 163 -3.41 -0.39 4.68
CA THR A 163 -2.27 -1.23 4.28
C THR A 163 -1.41 -0.49 3.29
N LEU A 164 -0.13 -0.35 3.64
CA LEU A 164 0.93 0.19 2.81
C LEU A 164 1.59 -0.94 2.02
N PHE A 165 1.66 -0.79 0.71
CA PHE A 165 2.48 -1.64 -0.14
C PHE A 165 3.84 -0.97 -0.32
N TYR A 166 4.84 -1.50 0.37
CA TYR A 166 6.17 -0.94 0.42
C TYR A 166 7.09 -1.67 -0.56
N LYS A 167 7.57 -0.92 -1.55
CA LYS A 167 8.61 -1.39 -2.47
C LYS A 167 9.96 -1.36 -1.76
N TYR A 168 10.75 -2.41 -1.86
CA TYR A 168 12.07 -2.45 -1.22
C TYR A 168 13.12 -3.05 -2.16
N ASN A 169 14.39 -2.70 -1.93
CA ASN A 169 15.53 -3.26 -2.66
C ASN A 169 16.25 -4.37 -1.89
N GLY A 170 15.99 -4.51 -0.59
CA GLY A 170 16.55 -5.57 0.25
C GLY A 170 16.13 -5.45 1.71
N LEU A 171 16.39 -6.49 2.50
CA LEU A 171 16.01 -6.53 3.93
C LEU A 171 16.69 -5.43 4.75
N THR A 172 17.93 -5.07 4.42
CA THR A 172 18.65 -3.94 5.02
C THR A 172 17.82 -2.66 5.00
N GLU A 173 17.19 -2.37 3.85
CA GLU A 173 16.38 -1.17 3.67
C GLU A 173 15.15 -1.21 4.59
N ILE A 174 14.46 -2.35 4.66
CA ILE A 174 13.30 -2.55 5.53
C ILE A 174 13.70 -2.37 7.02
N LEU A 175 14.78 -3.02 7.44
CA LEU A 175 15.25 -3.00 8.83
C LEU A 175 15.73 -1.61 9.26
N LYS A 176 16.27 -0.81 8.34
CA LYS A 176 16.68 0.59 8.58
C LYS A 176 15.49 1.54 8.55
N ARG A 177 14.59 1.43 7.56
CA ARG A 177 13.46 2.34 7.37
C ARG A 177 12.43 2.24 8.48
N PHE A 178 12.11 1.03 8.91
CA PHE A 178 11.04 0.78 9.89
C PHE A 178 11.60 0.59 11.31
N GLN A 179 12.45 1.51 11.76
CA GLN A 179 12.95 1.58 13.14
C GLN A 179 12.04 2.46 13.99
N GLU A 180 11.86 2.10 15.26
CA GLU A 180 11.06 2.88 16.20
C GLU A 180 11.95 3.87 16.96
N PRO A 181 11.55 5.15 17.11
CA PRO A 181 10.38 5.78 16.51
C PRO A 181 10.62 6.16 15.04
N MET A 182 9.55 6.08 14.23
CA MET A 182 9.59 6.42 12.80
C MET A 182 8.78 7.68 12.53
N ASN A 183 9.41 8.68 11.93
CA ASN A 183 8.75 9.90 11.46
C ASN A 183 8.57 9.84 9.93
N CYS A 184 7.39 10.20 9.45
CA CYS A 184 7.11 10.27 8.01
C CYS A 184 5.92 11.19 7.71
N SER A 185 5.81 11.56 6.45
CA SER A 185 4.63 12.25 5.94
C SER A 185 3.69 11.24 5.26
N VAL A 186 2.41 11.31 5.62
CA VAL A 186 1.34 10.52 5.01
C VAL A 186 0.45 11.44 4.21
N ILE A 187 0.40 11.21 2.89
CA ILE A 187 -0.44 11.99 1.98
C ILE A 187 -1.69 11.20 1.69
N LEU A 188 -2.80 11.57 2.30
CA LEU A 188 -4.12 11.02 2.02
C LEU A 188 -4.65 11.61 0.73
N THR A 189 -5.39 10.81 -0.04
CA THR A 189 -6.12 11.28 -1.22
C THR A 189 -7.57 10.85 -1.22
N LEU A 190 -8.40 11.55 -1.98
CA LEU A 190 -9.80 11.22 -2.22
C LEU A 190 -10.02 10.39 -3.51
N ILE A 191 -8.97 9.70 -3.98
CA ILE A 191 -9.02 8.94 -5.24
C ILE A 191 -9.69 7.58 -4.97
N ASP A 192 -10.75 7.30 -5.71
CA ASP A 192 -11.39 5.98 -5.78
C ASP A 192 -10.66 5.09 -6.80
N LYS A 193 -10.66 3.77 -6.59
CA LYS A 193 -10.07 2.74 -7.45
C LYS A 193 -10.44 2.91 -8.94
N SER A 194 -11.62 3.43 -9.26
CA SER A 194 -12.08 3.64 -10.65
C SER A 194 -11.20 4.61 -11.43
N ASP A 195 -10.58 5.55 -10.71
CA ASP A 195 -9.72 6.59 -11.28
C ASP A 195 -8.28 6.12 -11.48
N ILE A 196 -7.98 4.88 -11.10
CA ILE A 196 -6.62 4.37 -10.99
C ILE A 196 -6.42 3.22 -12.00
N ALA A 197 -5.56 3.44 -13.00
CA ALA A 197 -5.22 2.46 -14.02
C ALA A 197 -4.22 1.40 -13.53
N ILE A 198 -4.61 0.57 -12.57
CA ILE A 198 -3.67 -0.37 -11.92
C ILE A 198 -3.77 -1.78 -12.51
N LYS A 199 -3.34 -1.95 -13.77
CA LYS A 199 -3.03 -3.30 -14.27
C LYS A 199 -1.67 -3.72 -13.72
N GLY A 200 -1.61 -4.74 -12.85
CA GLY A 200 -0.36 -5.41 -12.48
C GLY A 200 0.33 -4.92 -11.20
N TYR A 201 -0.42 -4.44 -10.21
CA TYR A 201 0.10 -4.34 -8.84
C TYR A 201 -0.19 -5.65 -8.10
N PRO A 202 0.42 -5.98 -6.94
CA PRO A 202 0.31 -7.30 -6.30
C PRO A 202 -1.04 -7.44 -5.61
N TRP A 203 -2.08 -7.37 -6.42
CA TRP A 203 -3.46 -7.63 -6.14
C TRP A 203 -3.60 -9.14 -6.30
N ASN A 204 -3.51 -9.90 -5.22
CA ASN A 204 -3.93 -11.30 -5.30
C ASN A 204 -5.37 -11.33 -5.84
N LYS A 205 -5.79 -12.37 -6.57
CA LYS A 205 -7.13 -12.42 -7.19
C LYS A 205 -8.29 -12.19 -6.19
N SER A 206 -8.03 -12.39 -4.90
CA SER A 206 -8.89 -12.09 -3.75
C SER A 206 -8.98 -10.61 -3.35
N SER A 207 -8.21 -9.69 -3.95
CA SER A 207 -8.12 -8.30 -3.51
C SER A 207 -9.04 -7.32 -4.23
N GLN A 208 -9.81 -7.72 -5.25
CA GLN A 208 -10.75 -6.80 -5.91
C GLN A 208 -11.82 -6.25 -4.94
N SER A 209 -12.35 -7.10 -4.04
CA SER A 209 -13.27 -6.70 -2.98
C SER A 209 -12.61 -5.87 -1.89
N PHE A 210 -11.29 -5.95 -1.78
CA PHE A 210 -10.51 -5.29 -0.74
C PHE A 210 -10.31 -3.79 -1.00
N PHE A 211 -10.69 -3.28 -2.17
CA PHE A 211 -10.68 -1.86 -2.52
C PHE A 211 -12.09 -1.26 -2.63
N ASP A 212 -13.13 -2.06 -2.40
CA ASP A 212 -14.48 -1.53 -2.31
C ASP A 212 -14.56 -0.61 -1.08
N ASN A 213 -14.88 0.66 -1.31
CA ASN A 213 -15.00 1.71 -0.27
C ASN A 213 -13.69 2.11 0.43
N LYS A 214 -12.53 1.98 -0.22
CA LYS A 214 -11.25 2.41 0.37
C LYS A 214 -10.58 3.50 -0.47
N LEU A 215 -9.88 4.41 0.21
CA LEU A 215 -9.20 5.55 -0.39
C LEU A 215 -7.69 5.30 -0.46
N ILE A 216 -6.97 6.01 -1.33
CA ILE A 216 -5.53 5.82 -1.51
C ILE A 216 -4.71 6.82 -0.70
N PHE A 217 -3.62 6.36 -0.09
CA PHE A 217 -2.61 7.23 0.50
C PHE A 217 -1.20 6.93 -0.05
N TYR A 218 -0.30 7.89 0.13
CA TYR A 218 1.12 7.76 -0.15
C TYR A 218 1.94 7.92 1.11
N PHE A 219 3.03 7.19 1.16
CA PHE A 219 3.98 7.19 2.27
C PHE A 219 5.29 7.83 1.80
N GLN A 220 5.68 8.96 2.41
CA GLN A 220 6.90 9.71 2.10
C GLN A 220 7.95 9.58 3.20
#